data_AF-A0A7V6UA45-F1
#
_entry.id   AF-A0A7V6UA45-F1
#
_cell.length_a   1.000
_cell.length_b   1.000
_cell.length_c   1.000
_cell.angle_alpha   90.00
_cell.angle_beta   90.00
_cell.angle_gamma   90.00
#
_symmetry.space_group_name_H-M   'P 1'
#
loop_
_entity.id
_entity.type
_entity.pdbx_description
1 polymer ?
#
loop_
_entity_poly.entity_id
_entity_poly.type
_entity_poly.pdbx_seq_one_letter_code
_entity_poly.pdbx_strand_id
1 'polypeptide(L)'
;MKVDFLMEKIDETIMSVFELKFIEVIRNTLDIVEYVNKDISLKNENNKELWKQIIYYLTISLENKDYLAVGDILNYELKSILKEEILFGEE
;
A
#
# COMPACT_ATOMS: atom_id res chain seq x y z
N MET A 1 1.21 9.97 -9.65
CA MET A 1 -0.01 9.15 -9.78
C MET A 1 -1.18 10.00 -9.27
N LYS A 2 -2.44 9.70 -9.58
CA LYS A 2 -3.57 10.24 -8.79
C LYS A 2 -3.95 9.21 -7.74
N VAL A 3 -4.57 9.60 -6.63
CA VAL A 3 -4.94 8.65 -5.57
C VAL A 3 -5.89 7.56 -6.09
N ASP A 4 -6.79 7.91 -7.03
CA ASP A 4 -7.65 6.93 -7.71
C ASP A 4 -6.84 5.84 -8.43
N PHE A 5 -5.78 6.24 -9.17
CA PHE A 5 -4.90 5.30 -9.85
C PHE A 5 -4.06 4.48 -8.86
N LEU A 6 -3.71 5.03 -7.70
CA LEU A 6 -3.06 4.25 -6.64
C LEU A 6 -3.99 3.17 -6.09
N MET A 7 -5.27 3.49 -5.89
CA MET A 7 -6.28 2.52 -5.45
C MET A 7 -6.45 1.40 -6.48
N GLU A 8 -6.54 1.75 -7.77
CA GLU A 8 -6.57 0.77 -8.87
C GLU A 8 -5.33 -0.12 -8.88
N LYS A 9 -4.13 0.46 -8.71
CA LYS A 9 -2.89 -0.31 -8.66
C LYS A 9 -2.85 -1.27 -7.46
N ILE A 10 -3.42 -0.88 -6.32
CA ILE A 10 -3.58 -1.79 -5.18
C ILE A 10 -4.53 -2.94 -5.55
N ASP A 11 -5.67 -2.66 -6.18
CA ASP A 11 -6.62 -3.69 -6.64
C ASP A 11 -5.98 -4.67 -7.64
N GLU A 12 -5.22 -4.15 -8.60
CA GLU A 12 -4.45 -4.95 -9.55
C GLU A 12 -3.43 -5.85 -8.84
N THR A 13 -2.75 -5.31 -7.82
CA THR A 13 -1.77 -6.08 -7.04
C THR A 13 -2.43 -7.24 -6.30
N ILE A 14 -3.60 -7.01 -5.72
CA ILE A 14 -4.39 -8.05 -5.03
C ILE A 14 -4.83 -9.12 -6.04
N MET A 15 -5.28 -8.72 -7.23
CA MET A 15 -5.60 -9.66 -8.30
C MET A 15 -4.36 -10.50 -8.71
N SER A 16 -3.19 -9.89 -8.86
CA SER A 16 -1.94 -10.62 -9.14
C SER A 16 -1.58 -11.63 -8.04
N VAL A 17 -1.95 -11.40 -6.77
CA VAL A 17 -1.79 -12.41 -5.69
C VAL A 17 -2.64 -13.65 -5.98
N PHE A 18 -3.93 -13.46 -6.27
CA PHE A 18 -4.84 -14.58 -6.56
C PHE A 18 -4.54 -15.29 -7.89
N GLU A 19 -3.98 -14.57 -8.86
CA GLU A 19 -3.50 -15.13 -10.13
C GLU A 19 -2.10 -15.77 -10.02
N LEU A 20 -1.50 -15.77 -8.82
CA LEU A 20 -0.16 -16.33 -8.54
C LEU A 20 0.98 -15.67 -9.33
N LYS A 21 0.79 -14.41 -9.74
CA LYS A 21 1.78 -13.60 -10.48
C LYS A 21 2.71 -12.86 -9.52
N PHE A 22 3.47 -13.62 -8.71
CA PHE A 22 4.22 -13.05 -7.58
C PHE A 22 5.31 -12.04 -7.96
N ILE A 23 5.88 -12.13 -9.16
CA ILE A 23 6.83 -11.12 -9.66
C ILE A 23 6.13 -9.76 -9.83
N GLU A 24 4.89 -9.76 -10.30
CA GLU A 24 4.07 -8.56 -10.41
C GLU A 24 3.67 -8.03 -9.04
N VAL A 25 3.30 -8.92 -8.11
CA VAL A 25 3.01 -8.53 -6.71
C VAL A 25 4.18 -7.76 -6.10
N ILE A 26 5.41 -8.28 -6.24
CA ILE A 26 6.62 -7.62 -5.72
C ILE A 26 6.81 -6.25 -6.39
N ARG A 27 6.78 -6.19 -7.73
CA ARG A 27 6.99 -4.94 -8.48
C ARG A 27 5.94 -3.89 -8.13
N ASN A 28 4.67 -4.25 -8.16
CA ASN A 28 3.59 -3.32 -7.89
C ASN A 28 3.64 -2.84 -6.43
N THR A 29 3.96 -3.73 -5.48
CA THR A 29 4.13 -3.33 -4.07
C THR A 29 5.25 -2.31 -3.91
N LEU A 30 6.40 -2.51 -4.56
CA LEU A 30 7.50 -1.54 -4.52
C LEU A 30 7.10 -0.20 -5.14
N ASP A 31 6.44 -0.22 -6.30
CA ASP A 31 5.96 0.99 -6.96
C ASP A 31 4.94 1.75 -6.09
N ILE A 32 4.04 1.04 -5.42
CA ILE A 32 3.06 1.61 -4.48
C ILE A 32 3.80 2.29 -3.33
N VAL A 33 4.76 1.61 -2.70
CA VAL A 33 5.52 2.13 -1.57
C VAL A 33 6.37 3.35 -1.97
N GLU A 34 7.02 3.29 -3.13
CA GLU A 34 7.78 4.42 -3.66
C GLU A 34 6.88 5.63 -3.91
N TYR A 35 5.72 5.40 -4.51
CA TYR A 35 4.75 6.46 -4.78
C TYR A 35 4.23 7.10 -3.49
N VAL A 36 3.82 6.30 -2.50
CA VAL A 36 3.34 6.81 -1.21
C VAL A 36 4.43 7.65 -0.52
N ASN A 37 5.68 7.17 -0.51
CA ASN A 37 6.78 7.89 0.14
C ASN A 37 7.15 9.22 -0.54
N LYS A 38 7.06 9.30 -1.87
CA LYS A 38 7.47 10.48 -2.63
C LYS A 38 6.36 11.50 -2.80
N ASP A 39 5.17 11.02 -3.10
CA ASP A 39 4.10 11.86 -3.65
C ASP A 39 2.90 12.02 -2.70
N ILE A 40 2.86 11.29 -1.59
CA ILE A 40 1.79 11.43 -0.58
C ILE A 40 2.36 12.06 0.68
N SER A 41 1.96 13.31 0.93
CA SER A 41 2.27 14.01 2.17
C SER A 41 1.27 13.59 3.24
N LEU A 42 1.57 12.53 3.99
CA LEU A 42 0.79 12.14 5.17
C LEU A 42 0.90 13.24 6.22
N LYS A 43 -0.18 14.01 6.43
CA LYS A 43 -0.16 15.16 7.35
C LYS A 43 -0.29 14.71 8.79
N ASN A 44 -1.12 13.70 9.05
CA ASN A 44 -1.43 13.19 10.38
C ASN A 44 -0.26 12.37 10.94
N GLU A 45 0.20 12.70 12.14
CA GLU A 45 1.32 11.99 12.79
C GLU A 45 1.00 10.51 13.08
N ASN A 46 -0.26 10.20 13.42
CA ASN A 46 -0.70 8.82 13.57
C ASN A 46 -0.60 8.05 12.24
N ASN A 47 -0.96 8.70 11.12
CA ASN A 47 -0.88 8.07 9.80
C ASN A 47 0.56 7.88 9.35
N LYS A 48 1.48 8.78 9.71
CA LYS A 48 2.91 8.57 9.49
C LYS A 48 3.44 7.37 10.26
N GLU A 49 3.00 7.18 11.51
CA GLU A 49 3.42 6.03 12.31
C GLU A 49 2.83 4.71 11.79
N LEU A 50 1.55 4.70 11.44
CA LEU A 50 0.91 3.57 10.76
C LEU A 50 1.62 3.24 9.45
N TRP A 51 2.01 4.25 8.67
CA TRP A 51 2.76 4.04 7.44
C TRP A 51 4.11 3.34 7.65
N LYS A 52 4.86 3.70 8.70
CA LYS A 52 6.10 2.98 9.05
C LYS A 52 5.82 1.52 9.39
N GLN A 53 4.73 1.24 10.11
CA GLN A 53 4.32 -0.13 10.45
C GLN A 53 3.92 -0.91 9.19
N ILE A 54 3.19 -0.29 8.27
CA ILE A 54 2.83 -0.88 6.97
C ILE A 54 4.11 -1.25 6.19
N ILE A 55 5.08 -0.35 6.07
CA ILE A 55 6.36 -0.65 5.39
C ILE A 55 7.05 -1.84 6.05
N TYR A 56 7.11 -1.87 7.39
CA TYR A 56 7.75 -2.94 8.14
C TYR A 56 7.09 -4.31 7.86
N TYR A 57 5.76 -4.39 7.94
CA TYR A 57 5.04 -5.64 7.69
C TYR A 57 5.06 -6.06 6.22
N LEU A 58 5.03 -5.11 5.27
CA LEU A 58 5.22 -5.40 3.85
C LEU A 58 6.61 -6.01 3.60
N THR A 59 7.64 -5.47 4.25
CA THR A 59 9.02 -5.98 4.12
C THR A 59 9.11 -7.43 4.60
N ILE A 60 8.62 -7.70 5.81
CA ILE A 60 8.61 -9.06 6.39
C ILE A 60 7.80 -10.03 5.53
N SER A 61 6.64 -9.59 5.03
CA SER A 61 5.77 -10.44 4.21
C SER A 61 6.43 -10.79 2.88
N LEU A 62 7.10 -9.83 2.22
CA LEU A 62 7.84 -10.07 0.98
C LEU A 62 9.05 -10.98 1.19
N GLU A 63 9.81 -10.79 2.27
CA GLU A 63 10.96 -11.64 2.62
C GLU A 63 10.53 -13.10 2.87
N ASN A 64 9.41 -13.28 3.56
CA ASN A 64 8.84 -14.61 3.85
C ASN A 64 8.01 -15.19 2.70
N LYS A 65 7.83 -14.43 1.60
CA LYS A 65 6.98 -14.80 0.46
C LYS A 65 5.51 -15.02 0.84
N ASP A 66 5.04 -14.34 1.90
CA ASP A 66 3.65 -14.31 2.30
C ASP A 66 2.88 -13.27 1.48
N TYR A 67 2.59 -13.61 0.22
CA TYR A 67 1.93 -12.71 -0.71
C TYR A 67 0.46 -12.46 -0.38
N LEU A 68 -0.17 -13.35 0.40
CA LEU A 68 -1.53 -13.11 0.91
C LEU A 68 -1.50 -11.99 1.95
N ALA A 69 -0.56 -12.03 2.89
CA ALA A 69 -0.37 -10.93 3.85
C ALA A 69 -0.04 -9.60 3.16
N VAL A 70 0.77 -9.61 2.08
CA VAL A 70 1.00 -8.41 1.26
C VAL A 70 -0.31 -7.86 0.71
N GLY A 71 -1.16 -8.71 0.14
CA GLY A 71 -2.48 -8.32 -0.37
C GLY A 71 -3.38 -7.71 0.72
N ASP A 72 -3.44 -8.34 1.89
CA ASP A 72 -4.25 -7.87 3.02
C ASP A 72 -3.77 -6.52 3.55
N ILE A 73 -2.46 -6.35 3.74
CA ILE A 73 -1.87 -5.08 4.20
C ILE A 73 -2.18 -3.95 3.21
N LEU A 74 -2.01 -4.20 1.91
CA LEU A 74 -2.32 -3.20 0.90
C LEU A 74 -3.82 -2.87 0.87
N ASN A 75 -4.69 -3.88 0.97
CA ASN A 75 -6.14 -3.69 0.83
C ASN A 75 -6.79 -3.02 2.05
N TYR A 76 -6.40 -3.42 3.25
CA TYR A 76 -7.08 -3.01 4.48
C TYR A 76 -6.34 -1.88 5.17
N GLU A 77 -5.04 -2.02 5.36
CA GLU A 77 -4.26 -1.02 6.10
C GLU A 77 -3.96 0.20 5.22
N LEU A 78 -3.31 -0.02 4.07
CA LEU A 78 -2.88 1.09 3.21
C LEU A 78 -4.07 1.86 2.63
N LYS A 79 -5.09 1.19 2.10
CA LYS A 79 -6.28 1.91 1.61
C LYS A 79 -6.98 2.68 2.71
N SER A 80 -7.01 2.21 3.95
CA SER A 80 -7.64 2.94 5.05
C SER A 80 -6.91 4.27 5.30
N ILE A 81 -5.57 4.23 5.47
CA ILE A 81 -4.81 5.47 5.72
C ILE A 81 -4.94 6.47 4.56
N LEU A 82 -4.97 5.97 3.31
CA LEU A 82 -5.12 6.82 2.14
C LEU A 82 -6.50 7.48 2.07
N LYS A 83 -7.56 6.74 2.41
CA LYS A 83 -8.92 7.27 2.47
C LYS A 83 -9.06 8.32 3.57
N GLU A 84 -8.48 8.08 4.74
CA GLU A 84 -8.49 9.05 5.83
C GLU A 84 -7.79 10.35 5.44
N GLU A 85 -6.62 10.28 4.80
CA GLU A 85 -5.91 11.47 4.32
C GLU A 85 -6.70 12.22 3.23
N ILE A 86 -7.46 11.52 2.37
CA ILE A 86 -8.35 12.19 1.40
C ILE A 86 -9.54 12.85 2.12
N LEU A 87 -10.17 12.15 3.06
CA LEU A 87 -11.41 12.59 3.72
C LEU A 87 -11.17 13.71 4.75
N PHE A 88 -10.01 13.71 5.42
CA PHE A 88 -9.67 14.65 6.48
C PHE A 88 -8.53 15.60 6.09
N GLY A 89 -8.02 15.52 4.85
CA GLY A 89 -6.92 16.36 4.35
C GLY A 89 -7.32 17.72 3.78
N GLU A 90 -8.62 18.03 3.73
CA GLU A 90 -9.20 19.30 3.25
C GLU A 90 -9.34 20.40 4.35
N GLU A 91 -8.51 20.38 5.39
CA GLU A 91 -8.34 21.52 6.32
C GLU A 91 -7.09 22.36 6.00
#